data_AF-A0A383CH59-F1
#
_entry.id   AF-A0A383CH59-F1
#
_cell.length_a   1.000
_cell.length_b   1.000
_cell.length_c   1.000
_cell.angle_alpha   90.00
_cell.angle_beta   90.00
_cell.angle_gamma   90.00
#
_symmetry.space_group_name_H-M   'P 1'
#
loop_
_entity.id
_entity.type
_entity.pdbx_description
1 polymer ?
#
loop_
_entity_poly.entity_id
_entity_poly.type
_entity_poly.pdbx_seq_one_letter_code
_entity_poly.pdbx_strand_id
1 'polypeptide(L)' 'MRNRSCSSILGVFFLTIAVSAATVPESPVADAAMRSDIETMRNLLYQGADVNAAQGDGMTALHWAAVNGQPEMSEM' A
#
# COMPACT_ATOMS: atom_id res chain seq x y z
N MET A 1 -24.00 22.30 45.10
CA MET A 1 -23.64 21.28 46.12
C MET A 1 -22.64 20.34 45.49
N ARG A 2 -21.52 20.10 46.19
CA ARG A 2 -20.33 19.37 45.75
C ARG A 2 -20.45 17.94 46.26
N ASN A 3 -20.25 16.91 45.43
CA ASN A 3 -19.86 15.56 45.84
C ASN A 3 -19.43 14.77 44.59
N ARG A 4 -18.13 14.56 44.29
CA ARG A 4 -17.05 13.82 44.98
C ARG A 4 -17.17 12.30 44.86
N SER A 5 -16.20 11.78 44.10
CA SER A 5 -15.49 10.50 44.28
C SER A 5 -16.20 9.19 43.94
N CYS A 6 -15.71 8.54 42.88
CA CYS A 6 -15.28 7.14 42.98
C CYS A 6 -14.17 6.89 41.96
N SER A 7 -12.95 6.94 42.47
CA SER A 7 -11.76 6.40 41.86
C SER A 7 -11.91 4.87 41.70
N SER A 8 -11.22 4.32 40.71
CA SER A 8 -10.78 2.91 40.69
C SER A 8 -11.82 1.84 40.33
N ILE A 9 -12.36 1.84 39.10
CA ILE A 9 -12.76 0.58 38.46
C ILE A 9 -12.38 0.60 36.97
N LEU A 10 -11.61 -0.42 36.57
CA LEU A 10 -11.37 -0.92 35.21
C LEU A 10 -10.29 -0.28 34.34
N GLY A 11 -9.07 -0.22 34.88
CA GLY A 11 -7.83 -0.24 34.11
C GLY A 11 -7.52 -1.57 33.40
N VAL A 12 -8.51 -2.29 32.87
CA VAL A 12 -8.32 -3.57 32.16
C VAL A 12 -9.39 -3.71 31.08
N PHE A 13 -9.09 -3.30 29.85
CA PHE A 13 -9.34 -4.08 28.62
C PHE A 13 -8.70 -3.36 27.42
N PHE A 14 -7.40 -3.04 27.55
CA PHE A 14 -6.52 -2.72 26.43
C PHE A 14 -6.08 -3.98 25.68
N LEU A 15 -6.97 -4.98 25.56
CA LEU A 15 -6.63 -6.31 25.02
C LEU A 15 -6.97 -6.38 23.52
N THR A 16 -6.06 -5.78 22.75
CA THR A 16 -5.40 -6.43 21.62
C THR A 16 -6.25 -7.38 20.77
N ILE A 17 -6.97 -6.82 19.79
CA ILE A 17 -6.91 -7.40 18.45
C ILE A 17 -6.67 -6.24 17.47
N ALA A 18 -5.48 -5.66 17.53
CA ALA A 18 -4.90 -5.14 16.30
C ALA A 18 -4.55 -6.38 15.47
N VAL A 19 -5.52 -6.87 14.68
CA VAL A 19 -5.18 -7.74 13.55
C VAL A 19 -4.24 -6.88 12.72
N SER A 20 -2.94 -7.20 12.77
CA SER A 20 -1.99 -6.69 11.80
C SER A 20 -2.49 -7.19 10.45
N ALA A 21 -3.27 -6.37 9.76
CA ALA A 21 -3.43 -6.50 8.33
C ALA A 21 -2.01 -6.44 7.81
N ALA A 22 -1.47 -7.59 7.40
CA ALA A 22 -0.25 -7.62 6.62
C ALA A 22 -0.56 -6.78 5.40
N THR A 23 -0.15 -5.51 5.44
CA THR A 23 -0.18 -4.65 4.27
C THR A 23 0.78 -5.33 3.32
N VAL A 24 0.23 -6.11 2.37
CA VAL A 24 0.99 -6.42 1.16
C VAL A 24 1.54 -5.08 0.68
N PRO A 25 2.85 -4.96 0.40
CA PRO A 25 3.39 -3.70 -0.04
C PRO A 25 2.60 -3.28 -1.30
N GLU A 26 1.76 -2.26 -1.12
CA GLU A 26 0.90 -1.74 -2.16
C GLU A 26 1.83 -0.99 -3.12
N SER A 27 2.04 -1.56 -4.31
CA SER A 27 2.68 -0.86 -5.42
C SER A 27 1.65 -0.67 -6.52
N PRO A 28 0.86 0.42 -6.46
CA PRO A 28 -0.16 0.69 -7.47
C PRO A 28 0.41 0.78 -8.89
N VAL A 29 1.66 1.24 -9.01
CA VAL A 29 2.35 1.35 -10.30
C VAL A 29 2.70 -0.04 -10.84
N ALA A 30 3.19 -0.95 -10.00
CA ALA A 30 3.46 -2.32 -10.40
C ALA A 30 2.17 -3.12 -10.66
N ASP A 31 1.08 -2.88 -9.92
CA ASP A 31 -0.24 -3.46 -10.20
C ASP A 31 -0.79 -3.01 -11.57
N ALA A 32 -0.64 -1.73 -11.89
CA ALA A 32 -0.99 -1.20 -13.20
C ALA A 32 -0.13 -1.81 -14.31
N ALA A 33 1.19 -1.93 -14.08
CA ALA A 33 2.13 -2.55 -15.02
C ALA A 33 1.81 -4.03 -15.28
N MET A 34 1.52 -4.79 -14.23
CA MET A 34 1.08 -6.19 -14.32
C MET A 34 -0.16 -6.33 -15.21
N ARG A 35 -1.12 -5.40 -15.08
CA ARG A 35 -2.36 -5.36 -15.88
C ARG A 35 -2.20 -4.73 -17.26
N SER A 36 -1.00 -4.28 -17.63
CA SER A 36 -0.77 -3.54 -18.88
C SER A 36 -1.57 -2.24 -19.00
N ASP A 37 -1.93 -1.64 -17.87
CA ASP A 37 -2.77 -0.43 -17.81
C ASP A 37 -1.91 0.83 -17.80
N ILE A 38 -1.51 1.25 -19.01
CA ILE A 38 -0.64 2.40 -19.24
C ILE A 38 -1.27 3.72 -18.76
N GLU A 39 -2.59 3.89 -18.92
CA GLU A 39 -3.28 5.12 -18.51
C GLU A 39 -3.27 5.28 -17.00
N THR A 40 -3.60 4.22 -16.26
CA THR A 40 -3.52 4.21 -14.80
C THR A 40 -2.08 4.40 -14.34
N MET A 41 -1.11 3.75 -14.98
CA MET A 41 0.30 3.90 -14.65
C MET A 41 0.75 5.36 -14.81
N ARG A 42 0.43 6.02 -15.93
CA ARG A 42 0.72 7.45 -16.13
C ARG A 42 0.06 8.33 -15.08
N ASN A 43 -1.21 8.10 -14.77
CA ASN A 43 -1.92 8.88 -13.75
C ASN A 43 -1.29 8.73 -12.36
N LEU A 44 -0.81 7.53 -12.01
CA LEU A 44 -0.10 7.28 -10.76
C LEU A 44 1.27 7.97 -10.74
N LEU A 45 2.01 7.93 -11.85
CA LEU A 45 3.27 8.66 -12.00
C LEU A 45 3.07 10.17 -11.85
N TYR A 46 2.03 10.73 -12.47
CA TYR A 46 1.64 12.14 -12.30
C TYR A 46 1.30 12.50 -10.86
N GLN A 47 0.75 11.56 -10.09
CA GLN A 47 0.44 11.73 -8.67
C GLN A 47 1.68 11.57 -7.77
N GLY A 48 2.85 11.25 -8.34
CA GLY A 48 4.09 11.05 -7.59
C GLY A 48 4.17 9.68 -6.91
N ALA A 49 3.47 8.66 -7.43
CA ALA A 49 3.63 7.30 -6.97
C ALA A 49 5.08 6.83 -7.18
N ASP A 50 5.62 6.08 -6.22
CA ASP A 50 6.98 5.54 -6.33
C ASP A 50 7.03 4.44 -7.39
N VAL A 51 7.75 4.71 -8.47
CA VAL A 51 7.92 3.80 -9.61
C VAL A 51 8.72 2.55 -9.24
N ASN A 52 9.54 2.66 -8.19
CA ASN A 52 10.39 1.59 -7.70
C ASN A 52 9.71 0.75 -6.62
N ALA A 53 8.49 1.10 -6.22
CA ALA A 53 7.73 0.32 -5.25
C ALA A 53 7.54 -1.11 -5.80
N ALA A 54 7.92 -2.08 -4.99
CA ALA A 54 7.75 -3.49 -5.29
C ALA A 54 6.44 -4.01 -4.69
N GLN A 55 5.78 -4.91 -5.41
CA GLN A 55 4.66 -5.70 -4.90
C GLN A 55 5.14 -6.74 -3.87
N GLY A 56 4.20 -7.46 -3.27
CA GLY A 56 4.50 -8.48 -2.24
C GLY A 56 5.37 -9.65 -2.72
N ASP A 57 5.46 -9.87 -4.02
CA ASP A 57 6.34 -10.85 -4.67
C ASP A 57 7.75 -10.29 -4.97
N GLY A 58 7.99 -9.01 -4.70
CA GLY A 58 9.22 -8.30 -5.02
C GLY A 58 9.29 -7.76 -6.46
N MET A 59 8.25 -7.95 -7.28
CA MET A 59 8.21 -7.40 -8.63
C MET A 59 7.89 -5.90 -8.62
N THR A 60 8.55 -5.18 -9.50
CA THR A 60 8.33 -3.74 -9.74
C THR A 60 7.68 -3.55 -11.10
N ALA A 61 7.26 -2.32 -11.41
CA ALA A 61 6.73 -1.99 -12.73
C ALA A 61 7.67 -2.41 -13.88
N LEU A 62 8.99 -2.24 -13.71
CA LEU A 62 9.99 -2.64 -14.71
C LEU A 62 10.10 -4.16 -14.88
N HIS A 63 9.93 -4.93 -13.80
CA HIS A 63 9.89 -6.40 -13.92
C HIS A 63 8.72 -6.84 -14.79
N TRP A 64 7.54 -6.24 -14.59
CA TRP A 64 6.36 -6.52 -15.42
C TRP A 64 6.52 -6.06 -16.86
N ALA A 65 7.12 -4.89 -17.09
CA ALA A 65 7.42 -4.41 -18.44
C ALA A 65 8.29 -5.40 -19.22
N ALA A 66 9.31 -5.98 -18.57
CA ALA A 66 10.16 -7.00 -19.16
C ALA A 66 9.42 -8.31 -19.43
N VAL A 67 8.59 -8.77 -18.48
CA VAL A 67 7.79 -10.00 -18.63
C VAL A 67 6.76 -9.88 -19.77
N ASN A 68 6.12 -8.72 -19.89
CA ASN A 68 5.07 -8.48 -20.88
C ASN A 68 5.62 -8.02 -22.25
N GLY A 69 6.93 -7.76 -22.36
CA GLY A 69 7.55 -7.27 -23.59
C GLY A 69 7.04 -5.88 -23.99
N GLN A 70 6.85 -4.99 -23.01
CA GLN A 70 6.27 -3.66 -23.21
C GLN A 70 7.36 -2.57 -23.19
N PRO A 71 7.94 -2.22 -24.36
CA PRO A 71 8.99 -1.21 -24.42
C PRO A 71 8.49 0.16 -23.95
N GLU A 72 7.22 0.49 -24.18
CA GLU A 72 6.67 1.78 -23.76
C GLU A 72 6.72 1.99 -22.24
N MET A 73 6.54 0.94 -21.43
CA MET A 73 6.67 1.03 -19.97
C MET A 73 8.12 1.21 -19.50
N SER A 74 9.10 0.77 -20.31
CA SER A 74 10.52 0.95 -19.99
C SER A 74 11.03 2.37 -20.23
N GLU A 75 10.26 3.17 -20.97
CA GLU A 75 10.59 4.55 -21.32
C GLU A 75 9.83 5.59 -20.46
N MET A 76 8.95 5.16 -19.55
CA MET A 76 8.19 6.05 -18.65
C MET A 76 8.96 6.39 -17.38
#